data_AF-A0ABD5MSV0-F1
#
_entry.id   AF-A0ABD5MSV0-F1
#
_cell.length_a   1.000
_cell.length_b   1.000
_cell.length_c   1.000
_cell.angle_alpha   90.00
_cell.angle_beta   90.00
_cell.angle_gamma   90.00
#
_symmetry.space_group_name_H-M   'P 1'
#
loop_
_entity.id
_entity.type
_entity.pdbx_description
1 polymer ?
#
loop_
_entity_poly.entity_id
_entity_poly.type
_entity_poly.pdbx_seq_one_letter_code
_entity_poly.pdbx_strand_id
1 'polypeptide(L)'
;MSSEPRDSNPDATQDDSEQSDAAEDASDAAGSPGMTIPLPEGSTSVSDAIVTNREMLREPERHGLATEGDIENLSGAMESLSAKVERVDRQHEAGDERLTELEELVERQQQQIDELQSMVGDLVDILGTEAEWTTFDGS
;
A
#
# COMPACT_ATOMS: atom_id res chain seq x y z
N MET A 1 12.58 44.85 31.19
CA MET A 1 12.47 45.03 32.65
C MET A 1 11.03 44.76 33.04
N SER A 2 10.85 43.80 33.94
CA SER A 2 9.77 43.55 34.92
C SER A 2 8.31 43.89 34.56
N SER A 3 7.40 42.91 34.72
CA SER A 3 6.71 42.65 36.01
C SER A 3 5.65 41.55 35.88
N GLU A 4 5.80 40.47 36.63
CA GLU A 4 4.72 39.66 37.22
C GLU A 4 4.54 40.10 38.70
N PRO A 5 3.59 39.59 39.51
CA PRO A 5 2.27 38.98 39.24
C PRO A 5 1.18 39.65 40.13
N ARG A 6 -0.08 39.18 40.10
CA ARG A 6 -0.99 39.29 41.26
C ARG A 6 -2.13 38.27 41.20
N ASP A 7 -2.11 37.35 42.16
CA ASP A 7 -3.18 36.48 42.60
C ASP A 7 -4.52 37.21 42.76
N SER A 8 -5.61 36.55 42.40
CA SER A 8 -6.93 36.81 42.97
C SER A 8 -7.73 35.52 42.95
N ASN A 9 -7.64 34.81 44.06
CA ASN A 9 -8.57 33.77 44.45
C ASN A 9 -9.58 34.42 45.42
N PRO A 10 -10.90 34.39 45.14
CA PRO A 10 -11.91 34.55 46.16
C PRO A 10 -12.57 33.19 46.44
N ASP A 11 -12.23 32.64 47.61
CA ASP A 11 -12.94 31.56 48.28
C ASP A 11 -14.07 32.12 49.16
N ALA A 12 -15.11 31.30 49.33
CA ALA A 12 -16.22 31.37 50.29
C ALA A 12 -17.35 32.40 49.98
N THR A 13 -18.65 32.06 49.97
CA THR A 13 -19.44 31.10 50.77
C THR A 13 -20.84 30.87 50.13
N GLN A 14 -21.36 29.63 50.24
CA GLN A 14 -22.73 29.19 50.65
C GLN A 14 -23.97 29.95 50.15
N ASP A 15 -25.15 29.40 49.90
CA ASP A 15 -25.81 28.09 50.02
C ASP A 15 -27.25 28.38 49.56
N ASP A 16 -27.86 27.57 48.71
CA ASP A 16 -29.32 27.38 48.66
C ASP A 16 -29.67 26.26 47.66
N SER A 17 -29.72 25.05 48.23
CA SER A 17 -30.81 24.08 48.09
C SER A 17 -31.82 24.27 46.94
N GLU A 18 -31.75 23.45 45.89
CA GLU A 18 -32.95 22.81 45.30
C GLU A 18 -32.61 21.40 44.82
N GLN A 19 -32.86 20.45 45.72
CA GLN A 19 -33.02 19.03 45.47
C GLN A 19 -34.14 18.83 44.45
N SER A 20 -33.78 18.68 43.18
CA SER A 20 -34.66 18.14 42.16
C SER A 20 -34.45 16.63 42.14
N ASP A 21 -35.27 15.90 42.91
CA ASP A 21 -35.53 14.48 42.71
C ASP A 21 -36.16 14.32 41.32
N ALA A 22 -35.33 14.36 40.29
CA ALA A 22 -35.63 13.71 39.03
C ALA A 22 -35.49 12.22 39.32
N ALA A 23 -36.62 11.59 39.66
CA ALA A 23 -36.79 10.17 39.43
C ALA A 23 -36.58 9.95 37.93
N GLU A 24 -35.31 9.74 37.55
CA GLU A 24 -34.95 9.29 36.21
C GLU A 24 -35.53 7.90 36.07
N ASP A 25 -36.67 7.89 35.41
CA ASP A 25 -37.38 6.77 34.87
C ASP A 25 -36.38 5.83 34.18
N ALA A 26 -36.07 4.72 34.84
CA ALA A 26 -35.21 3.65 34.35
C ALA A 26 -35.91 2.83 33.25
N SER A 27 -36.51 3.51 32.26
CA SER A 27 -37.31 2.88 31.20
C SER A 27 -36.70 3.05 29.79
N ASP A 28 -35.64 3.85 29.61
CA ASP A 28 -35.08 4.14 28.27
C ASP A 28 -33.79 3.36 27.92
N ALA A 29 -33.71 2.09 28.36
CA ALA A 29 -32.70 1.12 27.91
C ALA A 29 -33.25 0.17 26.81
N ALA A 30 -34.30 0.57 26.09
CA ALA A 30 -35.02 -0.27 25.14
C ALA A 30 -34.73 0.05 23.65
N GLY A 31 -33.65 0.78 23.34
CA GLY A 31 -33.42 1.34 22.00
C GLY A 31 -32.17 0.86 21.23
N SER A 32 -31.23 0.15 21.85
CA SER A 32 -30.12 -0.44 21.09
C SER A 32 -30.58 -1.78 20.52
N PRO A 33 -30.51 -2.03 19.20
CA PRO A 33 -30.71 -3.37 18.69
C PRO A 33 -29.61 -4.24 19.31
N GLY A 34 -29.96 -5.01 20.34
CA GLY A 34 -29.03 -5.91 20.99
C GLY A 34 -28.42 -6.80 19.92
N MET A 35 -27.09 -6.85 19.86
CA MET A 35 -26.37 -7.72 18.93
C MET A 35 -26.76 -9.17 19.22
N THR A 36 -27.68 -9.73 18.44
CA THR A 36 -28.10 -11.12 18.56
C THR A 36 -27.10 -11.96 17.78
N ILE A 37 -26.09 -12.47 18.48
CA ILE A 37 -25.11 -13.37 17.89
C ILE A 37 -25.75 -14.77 17.87
N PRO A 38 -25.96 -15.38 16.68
CA PRO A 38 -26.49 -16.73 16.60
C PRO A 38 -25.51 -17.71 17.24
N LEU A 39 -26.05 -18.72 17.91
CA LEU A 39 -25.25 -19.80 18.47
C LEU A 39 -24.57 -20.58 17.33
N PRO A 40 -23.26 -20.90 17.45
CA PRO A 40 -22.57 -21.71 16.47
C PRO A 40 -23.21 -23.11 16.35
N GLU A 41 -23.23 -23.63 15.13
CA GLU A 41 -23.78 -24.94 14.79
C GLU A 41 -23.23 -26.02 15.73
N GLY A 42 -24.13 -26.75 16.41
CA GLY A 42 -23.78 -27.80 17.37
C GLY A 42 -23.72 -27.37 18.85
N SER A 43 -23.80 -26.07 19.17
CA SER A 43 -23.87 -25.61 20.57
C SER A 43 -25.32 -25.57 21.08
N THR A 44 -25.59 -26.25 22.21
CA THR A 44 -26.95 -26.30 22.81
C THR A 44 -27.21 -25.17 23.81
N SER A 45 -26.18 -24.39 24.18
CA SER A 45 -26.25 -23.31 25.16
C SER A 45 -25.18 -22.25 24.89
N VAL A 46 -25.46 -21.00 25.28
CA VAL A 46 -24.48 -19.89 25.23
C VAL A 46 -23.22 -20.22 26.04
N SER A 47 -23.39 -20.87 27.19
CA SER A 47 -22.25 -21.27 28.03
C SER A 47 -21.34 -22.26 27.31
N ASP A 48 -21.91 -23.17 26.52
CA ASP A 48 -21.18 -24.17 25.74
C ASP A 48 -20.39 -23.47 24.62
N ALA A 49 -21.04 -22.59 23.86
CA ALA A 49 -20.38 -21.78 22.83
C ALA A 49 -19.22 -20.93 23.38
N ILE A 50 -19.38 -20.33 24.57
CA ILE A 50 -18.31 -19.56 25.22
C ILE A 50 -17.14 -20.46 25.62
N VAL A 51 -17.41 -21.65 26.17
CA VAL A 51 -16.35 -22.59 26.56
C VAL A 51 -15.59 -23.09 25.34
N THR A 52 -16.29 -23.49 24.28
CA THR A 52 -15.67 -23.90 23.01
C THR A 52 -14.84 -22.76 22.42
N ASN A 53 -15.37 -21.53 22.38
CA ASN A 53 -14.61 -20.39 21.87
C ASN A 53 -13.35 -20.11 22.71
N ARG A 54 -13.44 -20.21 24.03
CA ARG A 54 -12.30 -20.02 24.93
C ARG A 54 -11.25 -21.12 24.77
N GLU A 55 -11.67 -22.35 24.47
CA GLU A 55 -10.77 -23.46 24.15
C GLU A 55 -10.07 -23.20 22.81
N MET A 56 -10.82 -22.80 21.78
CA MET A 56 -10.27 -22.44 20.47
C MET A 56 -9.24 -21.30 20.55
N LEU A 57 -9.48 -20.28 21.39
CA LEU A 57 -8.54 -19.17 21.59
C LEU A 57 -7.29 -19.55 22.41
N ARG A 58 -7.34 -20.61 23.21
CA ARG A 58 -6.17 -21.13 23.94
C ARG A 58 -5.28 -21.99 23.07
N GLU A 59 -5.88 -22.74 22.15
CA GLU A 59 -5.18 -23.67 21.26
C GLU A 59 -5.51 -23.37 19.79
N PRO A 60 -5.19 -22.16 19.28
CA PRO A 60 -5.58 -21.72 17.95
C PRO A 60 -5.11 -22.68 16.85
N GLU A 61 -3.90 -23.23 16.98
CA GLU A 61 -3.30 -24.18 16.03
C GLU A 61 -4.14 -25.45 15.85
N ARG A 62 -4.73 -25.98 16.93
CA ARG A 62 -5.53 -27.22 16.88
C ARG A 62 -6.88 -27.02 16.21
N HIS A 63 -7.36 -25.77 16.21
CA HIS A 63 -8.65 -25.40 15.65
C HIS A 63 -8.52 -24.68 14.30
N GLY A 64 -7.32 -24.70 13.69
CA GLY A 64 -7.07 -24.10 12.39
C GLY A 64 -7.19 -22.58 12.38
N LEU A 65 -7.09 -21.94 13.55
CA LEU A 65 -7.03 -20.50 13.67
C LEU A 65 -5.59 -20.05 13.43
N ALA A 66 -5.42 -18.92 12.74
CA ALA A 66 -4.12 -18.32 12.55
C ALA A 66 -3.49 -17.93 13.89
N THR A 67 -2.22 -18.28 14.07
CA THR A 67 -1.44 -17.87 15.23
C THR A 67 -0.81 -16.50 15.01
N GLU A 68 -0.33 -15.89 16.08
CA GLU A 68 0.48 -14.66 15.99
C GLU A 68 1.75 -14.89 15.16
N GLY A 69 2.38 -16.06 15.29
CA GLY A 69 3.53 -16.43 14.45
C GLY A 69 3.18 -16.53 12.96
N ASP A 70 1.99 -17.01 12.60
CA ASP A 70 1.54 -17.04 11.20
C ASP A 70 1.36 -15.61 10.66
N ILE A 71 0.82 -14.71 11.48
CA ILE A 71 0.61 -13.31 11.13
C ILE A 71 1.97 -12.59 10.97
N GLU A 72 2.91 -12.80 11.88
CA GLU A 72 4.27 -12.24 11.78
C GLU A 72 5.00 -12.75 10.54
N ASN A 73 4.94 -14.05 10.27
CA ASN A 73 5.55 -14.66 9.09
C ASN A 73 4.96 -14.10 7.79
N LEU A 74 3.63 -13.96 7.72
CA LEU A 74 2.96 -13.38 6.56
C LEU A 74 3.31 -11.91 6.38
N SER A 75 3.36 -11.14 7.48
CA SER A 75 3.77 -9.73 7.47
C SER A 75 5.20 -9.57 6.94
N GLY A 76 6.14 -10.38 7.45
CA GLY A 76 7.53 -10.37 6.97
C GLY A 76 7.66 -10.80 5.51
N ALA A 77 6.86 -11.78 5.07
CA ALA A 77 6.81 -12.19 3.67
C ALA A 77 6.26 -11.07 2.77
N MET A 78 5.24 -10.36 3.23
CA MET A 78 4.64 -9.23 2.50
C MET A 78 5.62 -8.04 2.41
N GLU A 79 6.33 -7.72 3.49
CA GLU A 79 7.38 -6.70 3.48
C GLU A 79 8.51 -7.07 2.52
N SER A 80 8.97 -8.33 2.57
CA SER A 80 10.00 -8.83 1.65
C SER A 80 9.54 -8.78 0.19
N LEU A 81 8.28 -9.13 -0.08
CA LEU A 81 7.71 -9.07 -1.41
C LEU A 81 7.60 -7.63 -1.90
N SER A 82 7.13 -6.71 -1.05
CA SER A 82 7.07 -5.27 -1.34
C SER A 82 8.44 -4.72 -1.73
N ALA A 83 9.47 -5.03 -0.94
CA ALA A 83 10.86 -4.64 -1.24
C ALA A 83 11.40 -5.25 -2.55
N LYS A 84 10.94 -6.45 -2.93
CA LYS A 84 11.31 -7.08 -4.21
C LYS A 84 10.61 -6.39 -5.38
N VAL A 85 9.33 -6.07 -5.25
CA VAL A 85 8.56 -5.35 -6.28
C VAL A 85 9.19 -3.99 -6.54
N GLU A 86 9.45 -3.21 -5.49
CA GLU A 86 10.09 -1.89 -5.61
C GLU A 86 11.50 -1.96 -6.22
N ARG A 87 12.23 -3.08 -6.03
CA ARG A 87 13.50 -3.30 -6.71
C ARG A 87 13.32 -3.58 -8.20
N VAL A 88 12.33 -4.41 -8.55
CA VAL A 88 12.02 -4.75 -9.95
C VAL A 88 11.55 -3.51 -10.70
N ASP A 89 10.68 -2.70 -10.11
CA ASP A 89 10.19 -1.46 -10.73
C ASP A 89 11.35 -0.51 -11.06
N ARG A 90 12.28 -0.27 -10.12
CA ARG A 90 13.49 0.53 -10.39
C ARG A 90 14.38 -0.07 -11.48
N GLN A 91 14.48 -1.40 -11.56
CA GLN A 91 15.24 -2.06 -12.62
C GLN A 91 14.57 -1.91 -13.97
N HIS A 92 13.25 -1.92 -14.01
CA HIS A 92 12.47 -1.71 -15.22
C HIS A 92 12.64 -0.28 -15.72
N GLU A 93 12.48 0.73 -14.86
CA GLU A 93 12.70 2.14 -15.20
C GLU A 93 14.12 2.37 -15.76
N ALA A 94 15.14 1.85 -15.10
CA ALA A 94 16.52 1.94 -15.59
C ALA A 94 16.75 1.16 -16.90
N GLY A 95 15.96 0.12 -17.16
CA GLY A 95 15.98 -0.63 -18.41
C GLY A 95 15.36 0.17 -19.56
N ASP A 96 14.20 0.80 -19.30
CA ASP A 96 13.48 1.63 -20.26
C ASP A 96 14.28 2.88 -20.66
N GLU A 97 14.97 3.51 -19.71
CA GLU A 97 15.88 4.63 -19.99
C GLU A 97 17.00 4.20 -20.94
N ARG A 98 17.62 3.04 -20.72
CA ARG A 98 18.67 2.49 -21.60
C ARG A 98 18.13 2.13 -22.97
N LEU A 99 16.91 1.60 -23.03
CA LEU A 99 16.25 1.26 -24.29
C LEU A 99 16.01 2.53 -25.12
N THR A 100 15.51 3.58 -24.48
CA THR A 100 15.32 4.90 -25.10
C THR A 100 16.64 5.46 -25.63
N GLU A 101 17.72 5.40 -24.85
CA GLU A 101 19.05 5.84 -25.29
C GLU A 101 19.55 5.02 -26.51
N LEU A 102 19.29 3.72 -26.51
CA LEU A 102 19.68 2.83 -27.60
C LEU A 102 18.88 3.10 -28.88
N GLU A 103 17.58 3.36 -28.75
CA GLU A 103 16.70 3.77 -29.85
C GLU A 103 17.20 5.07 -30.48
N GLU A 104 17.48 6.11 -29.68
CA GLU A 104 18.02 7.36 -30.21
C GLU A 104 19.38 7.17 -30.91
N LEU A 105 20.22 6.26 -30.39
CA LEU A 105 21.51 5.96 -31.01
C LEU A 105 21.34 5.27 -32.36
N VAL A 106 20.41 4.31 -32.46
CA VAL A 106 20.07 3.65 -33.72
C VAL A 106 19.52 4.64 -34.73
N GLU A 107 18.62 5.54 -34.33
CA GLU A 107 18.09 6.59 -35.21
C GLU A 107 19.20 7.50 -35.75
N ARG A 108 20.12 7.95 -34.87
CA ARG A 108 21.28 8.75 -35.28
C ARG A 108 22.19 8.01 -36.24
N GLN A 109 22.42 6.71 -36.01
CA GLN A 109 23.24 5.90 -36.91
C GLN A 109 22.58 5.70 -38.27
N GLN A 110 21.27 5.47 -38.30
CA GLN A 110 20.52 5.35 -39.55
C GLN A 110 20.62 6.65 -40.37
N GLN A 111 20.44 7.79 -39.72
CA GLN A 111 20.58 9.11 -40.36
C GLN A 111 21.98 9.30 -40.98
N GLN A 112 23.03 8.90 -40.26
CA GLN A 112 24.42 8.97 -40.75
C GLN A 112 24.65 8.02 -41.93
N ILE A 113 24.09 6.82 -41.88
CA ILE A 113 24.18 5.85 -42.98
C ILE A 113 23.49 6.42 -44.23
N ASP A 114 22.30 7.00 -44.09
CA ASP A 114 21.56 7.60 -45.21
C ASP A 114 22.33 8.78 -45.82
N GLU A 115 22.95 9.63 -44.99
CA GLU A 115 23.79 10.73 -45.46
C GLU A 115 25.05 10.23 -46.21
N LEU A 116 25.72 9.21 -45.67
CA LEU A 116 26.87 8.59 -46.32
C LEU A 116 26.49 7.92 -47.65
N GLN A 117 25.34 7.24 -47.69
CA GLN A 117 24.83 6.64 -48.92
C GLN A 117 24.53 7.70 -49.97
N SER A 118 23.91 8.84 -49.58
CA SER A 118 23.69 9.97 -50.48
C SER A 118 24.99 10.52 -51.03
N MET A 119 25.99 10.76 -50.17
CA MET A 119 27.29 11.31 -50.57
C MET A 119 28.04 10.39 -51.54
N VAL A 120 27.99 9.08 -51.31
CA VAL A 120 28.57 8.11 -52.23
C VAL A 120 27.78 8.05 -53.53
N GLY A 121 26.46 8.16 -53.50
CA GLY A 121 25.62 8.28 -54.69
C GLY A 121 26.03 9.48 -55.56
N ASP A 122 26.20 10.65 -54.94
CA ASP A 122 26.69 11.85 -55.63
C ASP A 122 28.09 11.62 -56.23
N LEU A 123 28.98 10.94 -55.50
CA LEU A 123 30.32 10.64 -55.98
C LEU A 123 30.33 9.65 -57.15
N VAL A 124 29.44 8.66 -57.12
CA VAL A 124 29.21 7.69 -58.20
C VAL A 124 28.71 8.39 -59.45
N ASP A 125 27.74 9.30 -59.30
CA ASP A 125 27.22 10.10 -60.41
C ASP A 125 28.32 10.98 -61.05
N ILE A 126 29.22 11.53 -60.23
CA ILE A 126 30.38 12.31 -60.71
C ILE A 126 31.41 11.42 -61.41
N LEU A 127 31.71 10.25 -60.86
CA LEU A 127 32.77 9.36 -61.35
C LEU A 127 32.31 8.44 -62.48
N GLY A 128 31.00 8.30 -62.72
CA GLY A 128 30.42 7.40 -63.72
C GLY A 128 30.70 5.93 -63.44
N THR A 129 31.03 5.59 -62.19
CA THR A 129 31.34 4.23 -61.75
C THR A 129 30.18 3.69 -60.92
N GLU A 130 29.49 2.67 -61.41
CA GLU A 130 28.39 2.01 -60.71
C GLU A 130 28.88 1.50 -59.33
N ALA A 131 28.32 2.02 -58.22
CA ALA A 131 28.49 1.41 -56.91
C ALA A 131 27.31 0.50 -56.60
N GLU A 132 27.58 -0.78 -56.35
CA GLU A 132 26.58 -1.76 -55.93
C GLU A 132 26.56 -1.84 -54.40
N TRP A 133 25.46 -1.36 -53.79
CA TRP A 133 25.25 -1.48 -52.34
C TRP A 133 24.55 -2.80 -52.02
N THR A 134 25.27 -3.72 -51.37
CA THR A 134 24.65 -4.90 -50.77
C THR A 134 24.21 -4.55 -49.35
N THR A 135 22.92 -4.31 -49.14
CA THR A 135 22.36 -4.23 -47.78
C THR A 135 22.35 -5.63 -47.17
N PHE A 136 22.81 -5.75 -45.92
CA PHE A 136 22.74 -7.00 -45.15
C PHE A 136 21.32 -7.16 -44.58
N ASP A 137 20.32 -7.17 -45.45
CA ASP A 137 18.93 -7.41 -45.06
C ASP A 137 18.58 -8.86 -45.39
N GLY A 138 18.85 -9.76 -44.43
CA GLY A 138 18.46 -11.17 -44.52
C GLY A 138 19.53 -12.17 -44.06
N SER A 139 19.66 -12.37 -42.74
CA SER A 139 19.96 -13.67 -42.13
C SER A 139 19.56 -13.72 -40.67
#